data_AF-A0A4Y2W4R0-F1
#
_entry.id   AF-A0A4Y2W4R0-F1
#
_cell.length_a   1.000
_cell.length_b   1.000
_cell.length_c   1.000
_cell.angle_alpha   90.00
_cell.angle_beta   90.00
_cell.angle_gamma   90.00
#
_symmetry.space_group_name_H-M   'P 1'
#
loop_
_entity.id
_entity.type
_entity.pdbx_description
1 polymer ?
#
loop_
_entity_poly.entity_id
_entity_poly.type
_entity_poly.pdbx_seq_one_letter_code
_entity_poly.pdbx_strand_id
1 'polypeptide(L)'
;MGKKKNSPFSGQHIDQIKQIDKPFDTFFILKRTTTTNESSHTVSPFLVERAVTAHLGITKSTRKLCSGDLLIEVATRKQAQQIIQLQSLENIHVTVSAHATLNSSKGVVSCGELLNVPIEEILKGFQPQGVTEVHSIKIKKNGQLIDTKHLILTFHSPRIPDSVRAGYIKLTVRLYIPNPPAML
;
A
#
# COMPACT_ATOMS: atom_id res chain seq x y z
N MET A 1 46.61 22.65 32.46
CA MET A 1 45.60 23.53 31.84
C MET A 1 45.14 22.90 30.52
N GLY A 2 44.08 22.09 30.56
CA GLY A 2 43.57 21.37 29.38
C GLY A 2 42.58 22.21 28.59
N LYS A 3 42.81 22.35 27.27
CA LYS A 3 41.95 23.13 26.36
C LYS A 3 40.62 22.40 26.13
N LYS A 4 39.50 23.03 26.51
CA LYS A 4 38.14 22.61 26.10
C LYS A 4 37.99 22.81 24.59
N LYS A 5 37.67 21.75 23.85
CA LYS A 5 37.13 21.84 22.50
C LYS A 5 35.62 22.00 22.61
N ASN A 6 35.12 23.17 22.23
CA ASN A 6 33.70 23.38 21.98
C ASN A 6 33.37 22.72 20.63
N SER A 7 32.70 21.57 20.66
CA SER A 7 32.04 21.05 19.46
C SER A 7 30.77 21.86 19.22
N PRO A 8 30.54 22.40 18.02
CA PRO A 8 29.24 22.98 17.71
C PRO A 8 28.25 21.83 17.62
N PHE A 9 27.23 21.88 18.47
CA PHE A 9 26.04 21.06 18.37
C PHE A 9 25.30 21.50 17.09
N SER A 10 25.67 20.92 15.93
CA SER A 10 24.97 21.18 14.67
C SER A 10 23.65 20.41 14.65
N GLY A 11 22.70 20.89 15.45
CA GLY A 11 21.29 20.53 15.35
C GLY A 11 20.69 21.15 14.10
N GLN A 12 21.01 20.61 12.93
CA GLN A 12 20.29 20.86 11.69
C GLN A 12 20.10 19.52 10.95
N HIS A 13 19.12 18.75 11.42
CA HIS A 13 18.36 17.91 10.51
C HIS A 13 16.90 18.27 10.70
N ILE A 14 16.51 19.41 10.12
CA ILE A 14 15.14 19.56 9.67
C ILE A 14 15.06 18.60 8.50
N ASP A 15 14.72 17.34 8.82
CA ASP A 15 14.16 16.43 7.84
C ASP A 15 13.07 17.22 7.14
N GLN A 16 13.35 17.57 5.89
CA GLN A 16 12.40 18.18 5.00
C GLN A 16 11.13 17.34 5.12
N ILE A 17 10.09 17.91 5.73
CA ILE A 17 8.73 17.41 5.59
C ILE A 17 8.42 17.66 4.12
N LYS A 18 8.95 16.79 3.24
CA LYS A 18 8.43 16.60 1.90
C LYS A 18 6.97 16.38 2.16
N GLN A 19 6.13 17.28 1.64
CA GLN A 19 4.70 17.06 1.64
C GLN A 19 4.49 15.61 1.22
N ILE A 20 3.96 14.81 2.13
CA ILE A 20 3.70 13.40 1.85
C ILE A 20 2.59 13.47 0.81
N ASP A 21 2.98 13.32 -0.46
CA ASP A 21 2.03 13.19 -1.54
C ASP A 21 1.05 12.11 -1.12
N LYS A 22 -0.24 12.46 -1.15
CA LYS A 22 -1.32 11.51 -0.82
C LYS A 22 -1.06 10.21 -1.58
N PRO A 23 -1.05 9.05 -0.89
CA PRO A 23 -0.78 7.78 -1.55
C PRO A 23 -1.80 7.54 -2.68
N PHE A 24 -1.36 6.83 -3.72
CA PHE A 24 -2.16 6.51 -4.90
C PHE A 24 -2.02 5.02 -5.21
N ASP A 25 -3.04 4.46 -5.84
CA ASP A 25 -3.02 3.07 -6.30
C ASP A 25 -1.91 2.83 -7.33
N THR A 26 -1.11 1.80 -7.12
CA THR A 26 -0.02 1.40 -8.03
C THR A 26 -0.39 0.19 -8.87
N PHE A 27 -1.25 -0.69 -8.38
CA PHE A 27 -1.67 -1.92 -9.04
C PHE A 27 -3.10 -1.78 -9.55
N PHE A 28 -3.30 -2.05 -10.83
CA PHE A 28 -4.60 -1.99 -11.49
C PHE A 28 -4.89 -3.28 -12.24
N ILE A 29 -6.17 -3.67 -12.23
CA ILE A 29 -6.71 -4.77 -13.03
C ILE A 29 -7.45 -4.18 -14.22
N LEU A 30 -7.04 -4.60 -15.41
CA LEU A 30 -7.76 -4.40 -16.66
C LEU A 30 -8.56 -5.66 -16.99
N LYS A 31 -9.88 -5.52 -17.04
CA LYS A 31 -10.81 -6.57 -17.47
C LYS A 31 -11.40 -6.24 -18.82
N ARG A 32 -11.40 -7.20 -19.73
CA ARG A 32 -12.07 -7.07 -21.04
C ARG A 32 -13.59 -7.14 -20.86
N THR A 33 -14.34 -6.26 -21.53
CA THR A 33 -15.81 -6.16 -21.39
C THR A 33 -16.62 -6.81 -22.51
N THR A 34 -15.99 -7.34 -23.57
CA THR A 34 -16.72 -7.86 -24.73
C THR A 34 -17.43 -9.19 -24.44
N THR A 35 -18.70 -9.28 -24.87
CA THR A 35 -19.65 -10.38 -24.70
C THR A 35 -19.61 -11.46 -25.79
N THR A 36 -18.83 -11.31 -26.85
CA THR A 36 -18.71 -12.35 -27.88
C THR A 36 -17.77 -13.45 -27.42
N ASN A 37 -18.34 -14.64 -27.18
CA ASN A 37 -17.68 -15.95 -27.13
C ASN A 37 -17.03 -16.35 -28.48
N GLU A 38 -16.63 -15.37 -29.29
CA GLU A 38 -15.83 -15.59 -30.50
C GLU A 38 -14.41 -15.90 -30.03
N SER A 39 -14.22 -17.19 -29.76
CA SER A 39 -12.97 -17.94 -29.61
C SER A 39 -11.73 -17.13 -29.23
N SER A 40 -11.21 -17.38 -28.03
CA SER A 40 -9.81 -17.73 -27.72
C SER A 40 -8.66 -17.17 -28.58
N HIS A 41 -8.78 -15.99 -29.18
CA HIS A 41 -7.66 -15.27 -29.73
C HIS A 41 -7.01 -14.60 -28.55
N THR A 42 -6.00 -15.29 -28.00
CA THR A 42 -5.05 -14.70 -27.07
C THR A 42 -4.52 -13.43 -27.73
N VAL A 43 -4.93 -12.27 -27.22
CA VAL A 43 -4.43 -10.97 -27.68
C VAL A 43 -2.92 -11.05 -27.61
N SER A 44 -2.25 -10.74 -28.73
CA SER A 44 -0.80 -10.85 -28.82
C SER A 44 -0.15 -10.04 -27.68
N PRO A 45 0.80 -10.63 -26.92
CA PRO A 45 1.47 -9.90 -25.85
C PRO A 45 2.19 -8.64 -26.36
N PHE A 46 2.66 -8.64 -27.61
CA PHE A 46 3.27 -7.48 -28.25
C PHE A 46 2.27 -6.35 -28.53
N LEU A 47 1.03 -6.70 -28.89
CA LEU A 47 -0.04 -5.73 -29.10
C LEU A 47 -0.42 -5.09 -27.76
N VAL A 48 -0.57 -5.91 -26.72
CA VAL A 48 -0.84 -5.42 -25.35
C VAL A 48 0.26 -4.46 -24.90
N GLU A 49 1.54 -4.84 -25.02
CA GLU A 49 2.67 -4.01 -24.61
C GLU A 49 2.69 -2.67 -25.36
N ARG A 50 2.49 -2.69 -26.68
CA ARG A 50 2.44 -1.48 -27.51
C ARG A 50 1.28 -0.57 -27.11
N ALA A 51 0.09 -1.14 -26.91
CA ALA A 51 -1.10 -0.40 -26.54
C ALA A 51 -0.95 0.22 -25.13
N VAL A 52 -0.44 -0.53 -24.16
CA VAL A 52 -0.16 -0.03 -22.80
C VAL A 52 0.88 1.08 -22.86
N THR A 53 1.97 0.88 -23.58
CA THR A 53 3.04 1.88 -23.74
C THR A 53 2.55 3.16 -24.42
N ALA A 54 1.65 3.06 -25.40
CA ALA A 54 1.08 4.22 -26.07
C ALA A 54 0.23 5.10 -25.13
N HIS A 55 -0.52 4.49 -24.20
CA HIS A 55 -1.41 5.22 -23.30
C HIS A 55 -0.72 5.67 -22.00
N LEU A 56 0.13 4.82 -21.42
CA LEU A 56 0.72 5.00 -20.09
C LEU A 56 2.23 5.27 -20.14
N GLY A 57 2.89 5.07 -21.27
CA GLY A 57 4.35 4.98 -21.34
C GLY A 57 4.89 3.72 -20.67
N ILE A 58 6.15 3.76 -20.25
CA ILE A 58 6.81 2.62 -19.59
C ILE A 58 6.19 2.40 -18.20
N THR A 59 5.56 1.25 -18.03
CA THR A 59 5.02 0.78 -16.74
C THR A 59 6.09 -0.05 -16.00
N LYS A 60 5.92 -0.30 -14.69
CA LYS A 60 6.87 -1.15 -13.94
C LYS A 60 6.70 -2.62 -14.30
N SER A 61 5.46 -3.05 -14.50
CA SER A 61 5.13 -4.42 -14.85
C SER A 61 3.77 -4.46 -15.53
N THR A 62 3.67 -5.24 -16.61
CA THR A 62 2.40 -5.65 -17.21
C THR A 62 2.41 -7.16 -17.33
N ARG A 63 1.41 -7.82 -16.76
CA ARG A 63 1.34 -9.29 -16.72
C ARG A 63 -0.08 -9.81 -16.77
N LYS A 64 -0.27 -10.91 -17.49
CA LYS A 64 -1.55 -11.62 -17.58
C LYS A 64 -1.76 -12.50 -16.35
N LEU A 65 -2.94 -12.42 -15.74
CA LEU A 65 -3.37 -13.28 -14.64
C LEU A 65 -3.95 -14.60 -15.16
N CYS A 66 -4.06 -15.61 -14.30
CA CYS A 66 -4.71 -16.86 -14.64
C CYS A 66 -6.19 -16.68 -15.05
N SER A 67 -6.86 -15.62 -14.58
CA SER A 67 -8.21 -15.24 -15.02
C SER A 67 -8.27 -14.77 -16.48
N GLY A 68 -7.13 -14.45 -17.09
CA GLY A 68 -7.06 -13.81 -18.40
C GLY A 68 -6.96 -12.28 -18.36
N ASP A 69 -7.21 -11.67 -17.20
CA ASP A 69 -7.10 -10.22 -16.98
C ASP A 69 -5.65 -9.74 -17.01
N LEU A 70 -5.44 -8.44 -17.21
CA LEU A 70 -4.12 -7.82 -17.11
C LEU A 70 -3.95 -7.13 -15.76
N LEU A 71 -2.85 -7.44 -15.08
CA LEU A 71 -2.35 -6.69 -13.93
C LEU A 71 -1.26 -5.73 -14.40
N ILE A 72 -1.45 -4.45 -14.13
CA ILE A 72 -0.49 -3.40 -14.46
C ILE A 72 -0.01 -2.73 -13.17
N GLU A 73 1.30 -2.66 -12.98
CA GLU A 73 1.94 -1.85 -11.95
C GLU A 73 2.47 -0.55 -12.58
N VAL A 74 1.91 0.59 -12.16
CA VAL A 74 2.34 1.91 -12.62
C VAL A 74 3.47 2.49 -11.77
N ALA A 75 4.29 3.36 -12.36
CA ALA A 75 5.40 4.01 -11.67
C ALA A 75 5.01 5.35 -11.04
N THR A 76 4.08 6.07 -11.67
CA THR A 76 3.79 7.46 -11.32
C THR A 76 2.30 7.72 -11.09
N ARG A 77 2.01 8.77 -10.31
CA ARG A 77 0.64 9.23 -10.09
C ARG A 77 -0.08 9.65 -11.37
N LYS A 78 0.67 10.25 -12.31
CA LYS A 78 0.13 10.63 -13.63
C LYS A 78 -0.37 9.39 -14.38
N GLN A 79 0.41 8.32 -14.39
CA GLN A 79 -0.01 7.05 -14.98
C GLN A 79 -1.22 6.45 -14.27
N ALA A 80 -1.27 6.50 -12.93
CA ALA A 80 -2.43 6.06 -12.15
C ALA A 80 -3.71 6.84 -12.51
N GLN A 81 -3.60 8.14 -12.74
CA GLN A 81 -4.74 8.96 -13.18
C GLN A 81 -5.17 8.62 -14.61
N GLN A 82 -4.22 8.39 -15.51
CA GLN A 82 -4.49 8.03 -16.90
C GLN A 82 -5.12 6.64 -17.05
N ILE A 83 -4.62 5.64 -16.32
CA ILE A 83 -5.11 4.26 -16.45
C ILE A 83 -6.56 4.11 -15.97
N ILE A 84 -6.97 4.86 -14.93
CA ILE A 84 -8.36 4.84 -14.45
C ILE A 84 -9.35 5.34 -15.52
N GLN A 85 -8.89 6.23 -16.41
CA GLN A 85 -9.71 6.79 -17.48
C GLN A 85 -9.73 5.91 -18.74
N LEU A 86 -8.96 4.83 -18.77
CA LEU A 86 -8.82 3.97 -19.94
C LEU A 86 -10.08 3.11 -20.14
N GLN A 87 -10.73 3.27 -21.30
CA GLN A 87 -11.95 2.54 -21.67
C GLN A 87 -11.72 1.51 -22.78
N SER A 88 -10.61 1.64 -23.52
CA SER A 88 -10.22 0.72 -24.56
C SER A 88 -8.70 0.62 -24.68
N LEU A 89 -8.24 -0.55 -25.13
CA LEU A 89 -6.88 -0.77 -25.62
C LEU A 89 -6.98 -1.15 -27.10
N GLU A 90 -6.55 -0.24 -27.97
CA GLU A 90 -6.82 -0.33 -29.42
C GLU A 90 -8.33 -0.54 -29.67
N ASN A 91 -8.73 -1.68 -30.23
CA ASN A 91 -10.13 -2.01 -30.54
C ASN A 91 -10.81 -2.86 -29.45
N ILE A 92 -10.18 -3.04 -28.29
CA ILE A 92 -10.68 -3.89 -27.22
C ILE A 92 -11.21 -3.01 -26.08
N HIS A 93 -12.51 -3.10 -25.81
CA HIS A 93 -13.09 -2.44 -24.65
C HIS A 93 -12.64 -3.10 -23.34
N VAL A 94 -12.24 -2.26 -22.39
CA VAL A 94 -11.74 -2.67 -21.09
C VAL A 94 -12.39 -1.85 -19.97
N THR A 95 -12.41 -2.43 -18.78
CA THR A 95 -12.70 -1.75 -17.52
C THR A 95 -11.48 -1.82 -16.64
N VAL A 96 -11.20 -0.72 -15.94
CA VAL A 96 -10.05 -0.61 -15.05
C VAL A 96 -10.55 -0.48 -13.62
N SER A 97 -9.90 -1.21 -12.72
CA SER A 97 -10.13 -1.10 -11.27
C SER A 97 -8.81 -1.19 -10.52
N ALA A 98 -8.70 -0.48 -9.40
CA ALA A 98 -7.58 -0.66 -8.49
C ALA A 98 -7.59 -2.09 -7.93
N HIS A 99 -6.42 -2.70 -7.81
CA HIS A 99 -6.30 -4.03 -7.22
C HIS A 99 -6.60 -3.97 -5.71
N ALA A 100 -7.57 -4.77 -5.25
CA ALA A 100 -8.07 -4.69 -3.88
C ALA A 100 -7.00 -4.93 -2.79
N THR A 101 -6.10 -5.90 -2.99
CA THR A 101 -5.10 -6.27 -1.97
C THR A 101 -3.70 -5.75 -2.24
N LEU A 102 -3.21 -5.80 -3.48
CA LEU A 102 -1.83 -5.40 -3.82
C LEU A 102 -1.51 -3.92 -3.56
N ASN A 103 -2.51 -3.04 -3.50
CA ASN A 103 -2.32 -1.63 -3.11
C ASN A 103 -2.28 -1.42 -1.60
N SER A 104 -2.30 -2.50 -0.82
CA SER A 104 -2.28 -2.45 0.64
C SER A 104 -1.20 -3.36 1.20
N SER A 105 -0.67 -2.98 2.36
CA SER A 105 0.24 -3.80 3.14
C SER A 105 -0.14 -3.70 4.62
N LYS A 106 0.18 -4.73 5.39
CA LYS A 106 -0.13 -4.79 6.82
C LYS A 106 1.13 -4.91 7.63
N GLY A 107 1.25 -4.07 8.65
CA GLY A 107 2.38 -4.06 9.56
C GLY A 107 1.97 -4.05 11.02
N VAL A 108 2.79 -4.62 11.88
CA VAL A 108 2.60 -4.63 13.33
C VAL A 108 3.53 -3.62 13.96
N VAL A 109 2.96 -2.75 14.80
CA VAL A 109 3.70 -1.86 15.70
C VAL A 109 3.43 -2.26 17.14
N SER A 110 4.38 -1.95 18.04
CA SER A 110 4.25 -2.23 19.47
C SER A 110 4.47 -0.95 20.25
N CYS A 111 3.45 -0.47 20.97
CA CYS A 111 3.54 0.75 21.76
C CYS A 111 2.65 0.65 23.02
N GLY A 112 3.27 0.70 24.20
CA GLY A 112 2.51 0.65 25.46
C GLY A 112 1.67 1.91 25.71
N GLU A 113 2.13 3.07 25.24
CA GLU A 113 1.43 4.36 25.39
C GLU A 113 0.10 4.40 24.61
N LEU A 114 -0.05 3.56 23.58
CA LEU A 114 -1.28 3.47 22.78
C LEU A 114 -2.30 2.45 23.30
N LEU A 115 -1.99 1.69 24.36
CA LEU A 115 -2.83 0.56 24.80
C LEU A 115 -4.25 0.97 25.19
N ASN A 116 -4.41 2.14 25.79
CA ASN A 116 -5.70 2.66 26.26
C ASN A 116 -6.22 3.82 25.42
N VAL A 117 -5.57 4.09 24.27
CA VAL A 117 -5.99 5.16 23.36
C VAL A 117 -7.09 4.61 22.44
N PRO A 118 -8.20 5.33 22.22
CA PRO A 118 -9.24 4.90 21.31
C PRO A 118 -8.71 4.64 19.89
N ILE A 119 -9.14 3.56 19.25
CA ILE A 119 -8.68 3.16 17.91
C ILE A 119 -8.89 4.26 16.87
N GLU A 120 -9.96 5.05 17.00
CA GLU A 120 -10.26 6.17 16.12
C GLU A 120 -9.22 7.29 16.23
N GLU A 121 -8.73 7.57 17.44
CA GLU A 121 -7.68 8.56 17.68
C GLU A 121 -6.34 8.06 17.13
N ILE A 122 -6.03 6.78 17.37
CA ILE A 122 -4.83 6.14 16.81
C ILE A 122 -4.85 6.20 15.28
N LEU A 123 -5.98 5.85 14.66
CA LEU A 123 -6.14 5.90 13.20
C LEU A 123 -5.93 7.33 12.68
N LYS A 124 -6.56 8.34 13.29
CA LYS A 124 -6.36 9.75 12.91
C LYS A 124 -4.90 10.18 13.01
N GLY A 125 -4.18 9.74 14.04
CA GLY A 125 -2.74 10.03 14.22
C GLY A 125 -1.86 9.42 13.12
N PHE A 126 -2.22 8.24 12.61
CA PHE A 126 -1.46 7.55 11.56
C PHE A 126 -1.95 7.83 10.13
N GLN A 127 -3.14 8.37 9.93
CA GLN A 127 -3.71 8.67 8.60
C GLN A 127 -2.78 9.49 7.68
N PRO A 128 -2.07 10.54 8.15
CA PRO A 128 -1.11 11.29 7.33
C PRO A 128 0.06 10.44 6.80
N GLN A 129 0.32 9.29 7.43
CA GLN A 129 1.36 8.33 7.03
C GLN A 129 0.79 7.18 6.18
N GLY A 130 -0.44 7.34 5.66
CA GLY A 130 -1.07 6.39 4.75
C GLY A 130 -1.74 5.19 5.41
N VAL A 131 -1.99 5.22 6.72
CA VAL A 131 -2.73 4.16 7.41
C VAL A 131 -4.24 4.34 7.18
N THR A 132 -4.89 3.28 6.70
CA THR A 132 -6.33 3.24 6.41
C THR A 132 -7.13 2.53 7.49
N GLU A 133 -6.51 1.57 8.20
CA GLU A 133 -7.16 0.80 9.25
C GLU A 133 -6.18 0.49 10.38
N VAL A 134 -6.71 0.39 11.59
CA VAL A 134 -5.98 -0.03 12.79
C VAL A 134 -6.76 -1.12 13.50
N HIS A 135 -6.07 -2.19 13.91
CA HIS A 135 -6.66 -3.29 14.66
C HIS A 135 -5.79 -3.65 15.86
N SER A 136 -6.38 -3.66 17.07
CA SER A 136 -5.69 -4.13 18.28
C SER A 136 -5.59 -5.64 18.29
N ILE A 137 -4.39 -6.17 18.52
CA ILE A 137 -4.21 -7.59 18.75
C ILE A 137 -4.71 -7.93 20.15
N LYS A 138 -5.67 -8.83 20.24
CA LYS A 138 -6.25 -9.32 21.49
C LYS A 138 -5.70 -10.69 21.84
N ILE A 139 -5.50 -10.94 23.13
CA ILE A 139 -5.18 -12.26 23.67
C ILE A 139 -6.31 -12.75 24.55
N LYS A 140 -6.55 -14.07 24.56
CA LYS A 140 -7.50 -14.69 25.48
C LYS A 140 -6.79 -15.04 26.78
N LYS A 141 -7.21 -14.43 27.89
CA LYS A 141 -6.72 -14.76 29.24
C LYS A 141 -7.94 -15.04 30.13
N ASN A 142 -7.98 -16.22 30.75
CA ASN A 142 -9.08 -16.64 31.63
C ASN A 142 -10.47 -16.51 30.98
N GLY A 143 -10.58 -16.81 29.67
CA GLY A 143 -11.85 -16.71 28.95
C GLY A 143 -12.16 -15.31 28.38
N GLN A 144 -11.48 -14.25 28.83
CA GLN A 144 -11.70 -12.88 28.39
C GLN A 144 -10.70 -12.45 27.31
N LEU A 145 -11.15 -11.67 26.34
CA LEU A 145 -10.28 -11.02 25.36
C LEU A 145 -9.71 -9.73 25.94
N ILE A 146 -8.39 -9.62 25.96
CA ILE A 146 -7.65 -8.47 26.48
C ILE A 146 -6.82 -7.87 25.37
N ASP A 147 -6.91 -6.55 25.17
CA ASP A 147 -6.08 -5.82 24.24
C ASP A 147 -4.60 -5.87 24.65
N THR A 148 -3.73 -5.94 23.65
CA THR A 148 -2.27 -5.88 23.85
C THR A 148 -1.71 -4.58 23.31
N LYS A 149 -0.45 -4.29 23.65
CA LYS A 149 0.30 -3.15 23.11
C LYS A 149 0.57 -3.23 21.60
N HIS A 150 0.16 -4.32 20.95
CA HIS A 150 0.44 -4.59 19.55
C HIS A 150 -0.75 -4.20 18.68
N LEU A 151 -0.48 -3.38 17.66
CA LEU A 151 -1.46 -2.90 16.71
C LEU A 151 -1.08 -3.36 15.31
N ILE A 152 -2.06 -3.85 14.56
CA ILE A 152 -1.94 -4.08 13.12
C ILE A 152 -2.39 -2.79 12.43
N LEU A 153 -1.51 -2.22 11.61
CA LEU A 153 -1.77 -1.08 10.76
C LEU A 153 -1.93 -1.58 9.32
N THR A 154 -3.02 -1.22 8.65
CA THR A 154 -3.17 -1.39 7.20
C THR A 154 -2.74 -0.11 6.52
N PHE A 155 -1.75 -0.18 5.63
CA PHE A 155 -1.24 0.94 4.85
C PHE A 155 -1.83 0.91 3.43
N HIS A 156 -2.22 2.07 2.89
CA HIS A 156 -2.47 2.25 1.45
C HIS A 156 -1.15 2.39 0.70
N SER A 157 -0.38 1.31 0.71
CA SER A 157 0.89 1.18 0.00
C SER A 157 1.15 -0.29 -0.25
N PRO A 158 1.66 -0.67 -1.43
CA PRO A 158 2.08 -2.04 -1.72
C PRO A 158 3.27 -2.48 -0.86
N ARG A 159 4.07 -1.53 -0.38
CA ARG A 159 5.24 -1.79 0.46
C ARG A 159 5.00 -1.31 1.87
N ILE A 160 5.33 -2.16 2.82
CA ILE A 160 5.35 -1.82 4.24
C ILE A 160 6.47 -0.80 4.52
N PRO A 161 6.21 0.30 5.23
CA PRO A 161 7.27 1.21 5.67
C PRO A 161 8.08 0.56 6.80
N ASP A 162 9.36 0.92 6.96
CA ASP A 162 10.21 0.40 8.05
C ASP A 162 9.81 0.97 9.43
N SER A 163 9.25 2.18 9.45
CA SER A 163 8.85 2.86 10.68
C SER A 163 7.72 3.86 10.45
N VAL A 164 6.94 4.11 11.51
CA VAL A 164 5.93 5.18 11.59
C VAL A 164 6.16 6.00 12.85
N ARG A 165 5.52 7.17 12.92
CA ARG A 165 5.53 8.03 14.11
C ARG A 165 4.16 8.09 14.77
N ALA A 166 4.12 7.82 16.07
CA ALA A 166 2.97 8.09 16.94
C ALA A 166 3.30 9.32 17.79
N GLY A 167 2.85 10.51 17.36
CA GLY A 167 3.27 11.76 17.98
C GLY A 167 4.79 11.93 17.94
N TYR A 168 5.43 11.96 19.11
CA TYR A 168 6.89 12.08 19.27
C TYR A 168 7.63 10.73 19.21
N ILE A 169 6.93 9.59 19.16
CA ILE A 169 7.51 8.25 19.26
C ILE A 169 7.72 7.66 17.86
N LYS A 170 8.95 7.25 17.54
CA LYS A 170 9.24 6.45 16.33
C LYS A 170 9.02 4.97 16.64
N LEU A 171 8.11 4.33 15.91
CA LEU A 171 7.78 2.92 16.03
C LEU A 171 8.31 2.15 14.82
N THR A 172 9.06 1.08 15.06
CA THR A 172 9.42 0.12 14.02
C THR A 172 8.18 -0.67 13.61
N VAL A 173 7.97 -0.80 12.30
CA VAL A 173 6.88 -1.59 11.73
C VAL A 173 7.45 -2.94 11.33
N ARG A 174 6.83 -4.03 11.79
CA ARG A 174 7.17 -5.40 11.39
C ARG A 174 6.14 -5.93 10.42
N LEU A 175 6.54 -6.80 9.49
CA LEU A 175 5.57 -7.46 8.60
C LEU A 175 4.52 -8.23 9.41
N TYR A 176 3.25 -7.97 9.12
CA TYR A 176 2.17 -8.77 9.69
C TYR A 176 2.09 -10.12 8.96
N ILE A 177 2.19 -11.20 9.73
CA ILE A 177 1.95 -12.56 9.26
C ILE A 177 0.65 -13.02 9.90
N PRO A 178 -0.42 -13.26 9.11
CA PRO A 178 -1.69 -13.71 9.66
C PRO A 178 -1.52 -15.08 10.31
N ASN A 179 -2.26 -15.29 11.40
CA ASN A 179 -2.36 -16.62 11.98
C ASN A 179 -2.92 -17.58 10.92
N PRO A 180 -2.41 -18.83 10.86
CA PRO A 180 -2.97 -19.83 9.97
C PRO A 180 -4.47 -20.02 10.29
N PRO A 181 -5.32 -20.20 9.28
CA PRO A 181 -6.72 -20.49 9.50
C PRO A 181 -6.83 -21.75 10.37
N ALA A 182 -7.68 -21.70 11.40
CA ALA A 182 -7.97 -22.88 12.19
C ALA A 182 -8.62 -23.92 11.26
N MET A 183 -8.05 -25.12 11.22
CA MET A 183 -8.66 -26.27 10.53
C MET A 183 -9.90 -26.65 11.34
N LEU A 184 -11.09 -26.44 10.76
CA LEU A 184 -12.37 -26.90 11.30
C LEU A 184 -12.59 -28.38 10.98
#